data_AF-A0A9P6NWE7-F1
#
_entry.id   AF-A0A9P6NWE7-F1
#
_cell.length_a   1.000
_cell.length_b   1.000
_cell.length_c   1.000
_cell.angle_alpha   90.00
_cell.angle_beta   90.00
_cell.angle_gamma   90.00
#
_symmetry.space_group_name_H-M   'P 1'
#
loop_
_entity.id
_entity.type
_entity.pdbx_description
1 polymer ?
#
loop_
_entity_poly.entity_id
_entity_poly.type
_entity_poly.pdbx_seq_one_letter_code
_entity_poly.pdbx_strand_id
1 'polypeptide(L)'
;MVAARQGTKFRGGLLDTQRELEDLKKVMSQLQSTITSLNRPSHEITCLVFHSPRGQTVKKLYVLSDLLTRYEYFRACHSSDYSEAHNSGGSPSQQSRGVVEKTCIEHNEDSDDEWDIDEEEHEEAHTKFKATIQITDTSRRTYKAFVDYALCGALYFSPPRSSYRSYLLQVVPGKVKLAWPEWAKKYGTTHTSIPGFKTFTSAKSMWRMADMLIIPELKAICQEEIMSSLKVENVVQELQSKLFRTHVEFRFKAYQFVRKNWKDVVCKGGIERMLTNLSPTDAHMITNTILRHLPP
;
A
#
# COMPACT_ATOMS: atom_id res chain seq x y z
N MET A 1 -50.72 -41.70 8.84
CA MET A 1 -49.27 -41.88 9.03
C MET A 1 -48.59 -40.52 8.96
N VAL A 2 -48.26 -39.95 10.12
CA VAL A 2 -47.59 -38.65 10.27
C VAL A 2 -46.17 -38.95 10.73
N ALA A 3 -45.18 -38.67 9.88
CA ALA A 3 -43.77 -38.89 10.17
C ALA A 3 -43.14 -37.60 10.73
N ALA A 4 -42.67 -37.69 11.97
CA ALA A 4 -41.97 -36.64 12.69
C ALA A 4 -40.56 -36.39 12.11
N ARG A 5 -40.24 -35.13 11.80
CA ARG A 5 -38.88 -34.70 11.44
C ARG A 5 -38.10 -34.35 12.71
N GLN A 6 -37.03 -35.10 12.96
CA GLN A 6 -36.11 -34.92 14.07
C GLN A 6 -35.23 -33.68 13.88
N GLY A 7 -34.99 -32.97 14.99
CA GLY A 7 -34.23 -31.74 15.08
C GLY A 7 -32.72 -31.93 14.89
N THR A 8 -32.14 -31.08 14.06
CA THR A 8 -30.69 -30.94 13.87
C THR A 8 -30.07 -30.12 15.01
N LYS A 9 -29.06 -30.72 15.65
CA LYS A 9 -28.26 -30.18 16.76
C LYS A 9 -27.55 -28.85 16.40
N PHE A 10 -27.97 -27.77 17.06
CA PHE A 10 -27.16 -26.57 17.28
C PHE A 10 -26.10 -26.87 18.37
N ARG A 11 -24.87 -27.23 18.00
CA ARG A 11 -23.74 -27.36 18.96
C ARG A 11 -22.45 -26.65 18.53
N GLY A 12 -22.48 -25.86 17.45
CA GLY A 12 -21.30 -25.17 16.92
C GLY A 12 -20.98 -23.80 17.56
N GLY A 13 -21.94 -23.13 18.21
CA GLY A 13 -21.79 -21.70 18.55
C GLY A 13 -20.89 -21.36 19.75
N LEU A 14 -20.60 -22.31 20.65
CA LEU A 14 -19.89 -21.99 21.91
C LEU A 14 -18.35 -21.94 21.75
N LEU A 15 -17.81 -22.65 20.76
CA LEU A 15 -16.36 -22.71 20.55
C LEU A 15 -15.85 -21.51 19.74
N ASP A 16 -16.68 -20.98 18.83
CA ASP A 16 -16.34 -19.80 18.03
C ASP A 16 -16.31 -18.54 18.89
N THR A 17 -17.25 -18.37 19.82
CA THR A 17 -17.28 -17.21 20.72
C THR A 17 -16.09 -17.17 21.69
N GLN A 18 -15.57 -18.32 22.12
CA GLN A 18 -14.38 -18.37 22.95
C GLN A 18 -13.13 -17.93 22.19
N ARG A 19 -13.02 -18.31 20.91
CA ARG A 19 -11.91 -17.89 20.05
C ARG A 19 -11.93 -16.38 19.81
N GLU A 20 -13.10 -15.84 19.46
CA GLU A 20 -13.28 -14.39 19.25
C GLU A 20 -12.94 -13.58 20.51
N LEU A 21 -13.29 -14.09 21.70
CA LEU A 21 -12.98 -13.43 22.97
C LEU A 21 -11.47 -13.40 23.25
N GLU A 22 -10.76 -14.49 22.98
CA GLU A 22 -9.29 -14.53 23.16
C GLU A 22 -8.58 -13.63 22.15
N ASP A 23 -9.06 -13.57 20.90
CA ASP A 23 -8.55 -12.64 19.89
C ASP A 23 -8.78 -11.19 20.32
N LEU A 24 -9.96 -10.85 20.85
CA LEU A 24 -10.25 -9.51 21.36
C LEU A 24 -9.37 -9.14 22.56
N LYS A 25 -9.18 -10.05 23.53
CA LYS A 25 -8.28 -9.82 24.67
C LYS A 25 -6.86 -9.55 24.22
N LYS A 26 -6.38 -10.29 23.21
CA LYS A 26 -5.06 -10.10 22.61
C LYS A 26 -4.94 -8.70 21.99
N VAL A 27 -5.94 -8.27 21.22
CA VAL A 27 -5.97 -6.92 20.62
C VAL A 27 -6.02 -5.84 21.69
N MET A 28 -6.85 -5.99 22.73
CA MET A 28 -6.94 -5.03 23.83
C MET A 28 -5.64 -4.94 24.64
N SER A 29 -4.97 -6.06 24.88
CA SER A 29 -3.68 -6.09 25.56
C SER A 29 -2.59 -5.39 24.74
N GLN A 30 -2.56 -5.59 23.43
CA GLN A 30 -1.66 -4.89 22.52
C GLN A 30 -1.92 -3.37 22.50
N LEU A 31 -3.19 -2.98 22.48
CA LEU A 31 -3.60 -1.57 22.55
C LEU A 31 -3.18 -0.95 23.88
N GLN A 32 -3.43 -1.63 25.01
CA GLN A 32 -3.02 -1.16 26.34
C GLN A 32 -1.50 -1.03 26.45
N SER A 33 -0.72 -2.01 25.99
CA SER A 33 0.75 -1.91 25.94
C SER A 33 1.20 -0.71 25.10
N THR A 34 0.50 -0.41 24.01
CA THR A 34 0.79 0.74 23.16
C THR A 34 0.46 2.05 23.88
N ILE A 35 -0.69 2.15 24.54
CA ILE A 35 -1.08 3.30 25.37
C ILE A 35 -0.15 3.50 26.57
N THR A 36 0.30 2.45 27.24
CA THR A 36 1.25 2.57 28.35
C THR A 36 2.63 2.99 27.85
N SER A 37 3.05 2.55 26.67
CA SER A 37 4.27 3.08 26.04
C SER A 37 4.16 4.56 25.66
N LEU A 38 2.93 5.03 25.39
CA LEU A 38 2.58 6.44 25.17
C LEU A 38 2.51 7.30 26.45
N ASN A 39 2.82 6.74 27.62
CA ASN A 39 2.86 7.50 28.88
C ASN A 39 4.30 7.67 29.41
N ARG A 40 5.33 7.40 28.60
CA ARG A 40 6.72 7.69 28.99
C ARG A 40 6.97 9.20 28.96
N PRO A 41 7.60 9.79 29.98
CA PRO A 41 7.76 11.24 30.10
C PRO A 41 8.69 11.89 29.05
N SER A 42 9.32 11.11 28.17
CA SER A 42 10.09 11.60 27.02
C SER A 42 9.66 10.89 25.74
N HIS A 43 8.57 11.35 25.13
CA HIS A 43 8.20 10.89 23.80
C HIS A 43 9.20 11.45 22.79
N GLU A 44 10.21 10.65 22.50
CA GLU A 44 11.15 10.97 21.45
C GLU A 44 10.42 10.93 20.09
N ILE A 45 10.35 12.06 19.41
CA ILE A 45 9.70 12.18 18.11
C ILE A 45 10.76 12.07 17.00
N THR A 46 10.46 11.25 16.01
CA THR A 46 11.17 11.20 14.73
C THR A 46 10.41 12.04 13.71
N CYS A 47 11.13 12.89 12.99
CA CYS A 47 10.60 13.66 11.87
C CYS A 47 10.91 12.92 10.56
N LEU A 48 9.88 12.48 9.84
CA LEU A 48 10.03 11.95 8.48
C LEU A 48 9.80 13.09 7.49
N VAL A 49 10.77 13.34 6.62
CA VAL A 49 10.79 14.48 5.70
C VAL A 49 10.62 13.97 4.27
N PHE A 50 9.60 14.44 3.57
CA PHE A 50 9.22 14.01 2.23
C PHE A 50 9.47 15.14 1.24
N HIS A 51 10.19 14.81 0.16
CA HIS A 51 10.48 15.74 -0.93
C HIS A 51 9.54 15.45 -2.09
N SER A 52 8.72 16.44 -2.48
CA SER A 52 7.90 16.32 -3.68
C SER A 52 8.79 16.41 -4.92
N PRO A 53 8.73 15.47 -5.87
CA PRO A 53 9.48 15.57 -7.12
C PRO A 53 8.99 16.72 -8.00
N ARG A 54 7.78 17.24 -7.76
CA ARG A 54 7.12 18.28 -8.58
C ARG A 54 7.10 19.66 -7.92
N GLY A 55 7.53 19.80 -6.67
CA GLY A 55 7.43 21.06 -5.93
C GLY A 55 8.56 21.26 -4.93
N GLN A 56 8.82 22.53 -4.57
CA GLN A 56 9.74 22.88 -3.49
C GLN A 56 9.13 22.68 -2.10
N THR A 57 7.89 22.19 -2.00
CA THR A 57 7.23 21.97 -0.71
C THR A 57 7.76 20.70 -0.06
N VAL A 58 8.34 20.88 1.13
CA VAL A 58 8.80 19.81 1.99
C VAL A 58 7.65 19.46 2.93
N LYS A 59 7.16 18.23 2.85
CA LYS A 59 6.14 17.75 3.81
C LYS A 59 6.83 17.01 4.93
N LYS A 60 6.28 17.08 6.13
CA LYS A 60 6.78 16.30 7.26
C LYS A 60 5.69 15.42 7.85
N LEU A 61 6.13 14.36 8.52
CA LEU A 61 5.30 13.46 9.32
C LEU A 61 6.03 13.18 10.62
N TYR A 62 5.39 13.51 11.74
CA TYR A 62 5.92 13.28 13.07
C TYR A 62 5.44 11.94 13.59
N VAL A 63 6.39 11.09 13.99
CA VAL A 63 6.11 9.73 14.44
C VAL A 63 6.89 9.46 15.72
N LEU A 64 6.33 8.66 16.62
CA LEU A 64 7.03 8.22 17.81
C LEU A 64 8.21 7.32 17.44
N SER A 65 9.38 7.65 17.94
CA SER A 65 10.62 6.90 17.65
C SER A 65 10.51 5.46 18.16
N ASP A 66 9.84 5.25 19.30
CA ASP A 66 9.57 3.92 19.88
C ASP A 66 8.64 3.06 19.00
N LEU A 67 7.82 3.68 18.14
CA LEU A 67 7.00 2.96 17.18
C LEU A 67 7.84 2.48 15.99
N LEU A 68 8.66 3.38 15.44
CA LEU A 68 9.50 3.09 14.27
C LEU A 68 10.59 2.06 14.60
N THR A 69 11.27 2.20 15.73
CA THR A 69 12.40 1.33 16.14
C THR A 69 12.01 -0.13 16.46
N ARG A 70 10.70 -0.46 16.43
CA ARG A 70 10.21 -1.84 16.42
C ARG A 70 10.63 -2.58 15.16
N TYR A 71 10.82 -1.86 14.06
CA TYR A 71 11.25 -2.40 12.78
C TYR A 71 12.77 -2.24 12.62
N GLU A 72 13.42 -3.29 12.11
CA GLU A 72 14.88 -3.37 12.01
C GLU A 72 15.47 -2.22 11.17
N TYR A 73 14.82 -1.90 10.05
CA TYR A 73 15.20 -0.78 9.19
C TYR A 73 15.35 0.54 9.98
N PHE A 74 14.33 0.94 10.74
CA PHE A 74 14.40 2.18 11.50
C PHE A 74 15.32 2.08 12.69
N ARG A 75 15.53 0.89 13.27
CA ARG A 75 16.52 0.72 14.34
C ARG A 75 17.93 1.07 13.84
N ALA A 76 18.28 0.66 12.62
CA ALA A 76 19.53 1.06 11.98
C ALA A 76 19.59 2.58 11.78
N CYS A 77 18.52 3.21 11.27
CA CYS A 77 18.44 4.67 11.10
C CYS A 77 18.58 5.47 12.41
N HIS A 78 18.27 4.85 13.56
CA HIS A 78 18.39 5.47 14.89
C HIS A 78 19.71 5.14 15.60
N SER A 79 20.57 4.30 15.01
CA SER A 79 21.88 4.02 15.57
C SER A 79 22.81 5.23 15.42
N SER A 80 23.77 5.37 16.33
CA SER A 80 24.78 6.43 16.31
C SER A 80 25.48 6.54 14.96
N ASP A 81 25.62 5.41 14.28
CA ASP A 81 26.38 5.28 13.04
C ASP A 81 25.69 5.97 11.86
N TYR A 82 24.38 6.26 11.99
CA TYR A 82 23.58 7.01 11.01
C TYR A 82 23.16 8.40 11.51
N SER A 83 23.59 8.79 12.72
CA SER A 83 23.21 10.07 13.34
C SER A 83 23.96 11.30 12.82
N GLU A 84 24.67 11.19 11.69
CA GLU A 84 25.48 12.29 11.12
C GLU A 84 24.67 13.53 10.68
N ALA A 85 23.33 13.51 10.76
CA ALA A 85 22.49 14.60 10.29
C ALA A 85 22.34 15.76 11.32
N HIS A 86 23.23 16.74 11.18
CA HIS A 86 22.93 18.17 11.18
C HIS A 86 22.29 18.81 12.43
N ASN A 87 23.09 18.94 13.49
CA ASN A 87 22.90 20.01 14.48
C ASN A 87 23.69 21.29 14.13
N SER A 88 24.10 21.45 12.86
CA SER A 88 24.81 22.62 12.37
C SER A 88 23.81 23.65 11.83
N GLY A 89 23.33 24.55 12.70
CA GLY A 89 22.52 25.72 12.36
C GLY A 89 23.26 26.78 11.51
N GLY A 90 24.00 26.34 10.49
CA GLY A 90 24.66 27.22 9.51
C GLY A 90 23.73 27.46 8.32
N SER A 91 23.48 28.73 8.03
CA SER A 91 22.74 29.16 6.83
C SER A 91 23.31 28.51 5.56
N PRO A 92 22.50 28.21 4.54
CA PRO A 92 22.97 27.53 3.34
C PRO A 92 23.87 28.47 2.53
N SER A 93 25.18 28.24 2.56
CA SER A 93 26.10 28.85 1.59
C SER A 93 25.90 28.12 0.27
N GLN A 94 25.58 28.87 -0.79
CA GLN A 94 25.48 28.39 -2.16
C GLN A 94 26.82 27.74 -2.59
N GLN A 95 26.92 26.42 -2.54
CA GLN A 95 27.99 25.68 -3.21
C GLN A 95 27.49 25.06 -4.50
N SER A 96 28.28 25.31 -5.54
CA SER A 96 28.02 25.08 -6.94
C SER A 96 27.77 23.61 -7.27
N ARG A 97 26.62 23.43 -7.91
CA ARG A 97 26.02 22.25 -8.54
C ARG A 97 27.01 21.52 -9.47
N GLY A 98 27.44 20.33 -9.06
CA GLY A 98 27.92 19.32 -10.00
C GLY A 98 26.75 18.86 -10.87
N VAL A 99 26.99 18.77 -12.18
CA VAL A 99 26.02 18.30 -13.18
C VAL A 99 25.73 16.82 -12.92
N VAL A 100 24.72 16.56 -12.10
CA VAL A 100 24.13 15.22 -11.96
C VAL A 100 23.31 14.96 -13.21
N GLU A 101 23.75 13.97 -13.96
CA GLU A 101 23.12 13.44 -15.14
C GLU A 101 21.64 13.17 -14.86
N LYS A 102 20.79 13.87 -15.62
CA LYS A 102 19.33 13.86 -15.48
C LYS A 102 18.83 12.50 -15.93
N THR A 103 18.93 11.53 -15.03
CA THR A 103 18.33 10.21 -15.19
C THR A 103 16.83 10.46 -15.42
N CYS A 104 16.29 9.98 -16.53
CA CYS A 104 14.88 10.09 -16.83
C CYS A 104 14.09 9.48 -15.67
N ILE A 105 13.54 10.34 -14.80
CA ILE A 105 12.64 9.91 -13.72
C ILE A 105 11.40 9.36 -14.42
N GLU A 106 11.37 8.05 -14.64
CA GLU A 106 10.18 7.33 -15.03
C GLU A 106 9.07 7.74 -14.07
N HIS A 107 8.05 8.44 -14.58
CA HIS A 107 6.87 8.73 -13.80
C HIS A 107 6.26 7.41 -13.35
N ASN A 108 6.39 7.09 -12.05
CA ASN A 108 5.77 5.94 -11.45
C ASN A 108 4.25 6.08 -11.62
N GLU A 109 3.65 5.29 -12.50
CA GLU A 109 2.20 5.31 -12.77
C GLU A 109 1.34 4.93 -11.53
N ASP A 110 1.99 4.43 -10.48
CA ASP A 110 1.38 4.11 -9.20
C ASP A 110 1.45 5.27 -8.17
N SER A 111 2.00 6.43 -8.53
CA SER A 111 2.13 7.57 -7.60
C SER A 111 0.74 8.05 -7.17
N ASP A 112 0.46 7.92 -5.87
CA ASP A 112 -0.75 8.37 -5.21
C ASP A 112 -0.70 9.87 -4.86
N ASP A 113 0.25 10.62 -5.43
CA ASP A 113 0.53 12.04 -5.17
C ASP A 113 -0.67 12.98 -5.38
N GLU A 114 -1.68 12.59 -6.15
CA GLU A 114 -2.90 13.39 -6.35
C GLU A 114 -3.80 13.45 -5.11
N TRP A 115 -3.56 12.58 -4.13
CA TRP A 115 -4.27 12.59 -2.85
C TRP A 115 -3.65 13.50 -1.81
N ASP A 116 -2.47 14.02 -2.12
CA ASP A 116 -1.55 14.59 -1.15
C ASP A 116 -1.78 16.10 -0.98
N ILE A 117 -2.93 16.60 -1.46
CA ILE A 117 -3.46 17.94 -1.21
C ILE A 117 -4.07 17.96 0.20
N ASP A 118 -3.28 17.60 1.19
CA ASP A 118 -3.64 17.84 2.58
C ASP A 118 -3.32 19.31 2.89
N GLU A 119 -4.21 19.97 3.62
CA GLU A 119 -3.94 21.30 4.19
C GLU A 119 -2.68 21.20 5.06
N GLU A 120 -1.70 22.07 4.80
CA GLU A 120 -0.47 22.13 5.59
C GLU A 120 -0.85 22.49 7.03
N GLU A 121 -0.84 21.50 7.91
CA GLU A 121 -1.00 21.72 9.34
C GLU A 121 0.19 22.56 9.81
N HIS A 122 -0.06 23.82 10.19
CA HIS A 122 0.97 24.76 10.61
C HIS A 122 1.78 24.17 11.77
N GLU A 123 3.04 23.84 11.52
CA GLU A 123 3.92 23.20 12.50
C GLU A 123 4.52 24.23 13.47
N GLU A 124 4.35 24.01 14.78
CA GLU A 124 5.03 24.78 15.82
C GLU A 124 6.51 24.36 15.92
N ALA A 125 7.42 25.32 15.73
CA ALA A 125 8.85 25.12 15.48
C ALA A 125 9.72 24.71 16.70
N HIS A 126 9.16 24.11 17.76
CA HIS A 126 9.85 24.03 19.07
C HIS A 126 10.09 22.64 19.64
N THR A 127 10.02 21.56 18.85
CA THR A 127 10.34 20.21 19.34
C THR A 127 11.72 19.74 18.89
N LYS A 128 12.56 19.36 19.86
CA LYS A 128 13.83 18.66 19.60
C LYS A 128 13.50 17.25 19.13
N PHE A 129 13.74 16.95 17.86
CA PHE A 129 13.55 15.61 17.31
C PHE A 129 14.71 14.69 17.70
N LYS A 130 14.41 13.41 17.92
CA LYS A 130 15.42 12.36 18.14
C LYS A 130 16.19 12.09 16.85
N ALA A 131 15.47 12.02 15.74
CA ALA A 131 16.00 11.75 14.42
C ALA A 131 15.18 12.47 13.35
N THR A 132 15.84 12.80 12.25
CA THR A 132 15.21 13.33 11.03
C THR A 132 15.57 12.41 9.88
N ILE A 133 14.59 11.75 9.28
CA ILE A 133 14.79 10.77 8.22
C ILE A 133 14.23 11.32 6.91
N GLN A 134 15.07 11.35 5.87
CA GLN A 134 14.69 11.80 4.53
C GLN A 134 14.05 10.63 3.77
N ILE A 135 12.84 10.83 3.25
CA ILE A 135 12.08 9.84 2.48
C ILE A 135 11.95 10.30 1.04
N THR A 136 12.47 9.50 0.10
CA THR A 136 12.45 9.80 -1.35
C THR A 136 11.56 8.86 -2.15
N ASP A 137 11.40 7.62 -1.70
CA ASP A 137 10.91 6.54 -2.56
C ASP A 137 9.44 6.19 -2.30
N THR A 138 8.78 6.88 -1.37
CA THR A 138 7.39 6.59 -1.01
C THR A 138 6.65 7.82 -0.55
N SER A 139 5.37 7.92 -0.89
CA SER A 139 4.52 9.05 -0.53
C SER A 139 4.31 9.16 0.98
N ARG A 140 4.11 10.40 1.44
CA ARG A 140 3.76 10.72 2.84
C ARG A 140 2.53 9.96 3.29
N ARG A 141 1.53 9.86 2.42
CA ARG A 141 0.27 9.15 2.67
C ARG A 141 0.47 7.66 2.90
N THR A 142 1.31 6.99 2.11
CA THR A 142 1.62 5.57 2.32
C THR A 142 2.33 5.39 3.67
N TYR A 143 3.24 6.30 4.03
CA TYR A 143 3.86 6.29 5.37
C TYR A 143 2.86 6.51 6.49
N LYS A 144 1.91 7.43 6.33
CA LYS A 144 0.84 7.66 7.30
C LYS A 144 -0.02 6.40 7.47
N ALA A 145 -0.40 5.73 6.38
CA ALA A 145 -1.12 4.46 6.45
C ALA A 145 -0.31 3.36 7.14
N PHE A 146 1.02 3.34 6.93
CA PHE A 146 1.91 2.41 7.63
C PHE A 146 1.99 2.71 9.13
N VAL A 147 2.03 3.99 9.52
CA VAL A 147 2.00 4.40 10.93
C VAL A 147 0.68 3.98 11.58
N ASP A 148 -0.46 4.17 10.89
CA ASP A 148 -1.77 3.70 11.35
C ASP A 148 -1.76 2.16 11.56
N TYR A 149 -1.19 1.41 10.59
CA TYR A 149 -1.02 -0.04 10.70
C TYR A 149 -0.09 -0.44 11.86
N ALA A 150 1.06 0.22 12.02
CA ALA A 150 2.02 -0.07 13.08
C ALA A 150 1.44 0.23 14.48
N LEU A 151 0.59 1.25 14.58
CA LEU A 151 0.00 1.69 15.85
C LEU A 151 -1.13 0.78 16.30
N CYS A 152 -2.06 0.42 15.40
CA CYS A 152 -3.28 -0.29 15.77
C CYS A 152 -3.69 -1.40 14.81
N GLY A 153 -2.95 -1.63 13.73
CA GLY A 153 -3.28 -2.61 12.68
C GLY A 153 -4.23 -2.07 11.62
N ALA A 154 -4.68 -0.81 11.72
CA ALA A 154 -5.58 -0.20 10.76
C ALA A 154 -4.96 -0.14 9.35
N LEU A 155 -5.64 -0.70 8.36
CA LEU A 155 -5.13 -0.71 6.99
C LEU A 155 -6.29 -0.66 5.98
N TYR A 156 -6.25 0.39 5.17
CA TYR A 156 -7.26 0.74 4.18
C TYR A 156 -6.59 0.80 2.80
N PHE A 157 -7.07 0.03 1.85
CA PHE A 157 -6.53 -0.01 0.51
C PHE A 157 -7.41 0.76 -0.47
N SER A 158 -6.80 1.69 -1.19
CA SER A 158 -7.43 2.29 -2.36
C SER A 158 -7.48 1.24 -3.48
N PRO A 159 -8.55 1.17 -4.27
CA PRO A 159 -8.60 0.23 -5.39
C PRO A 159 -7.53 0.58 -6.43
N PRO A 160 -7.18 -0.33 -7.35
CA PRO A 160 -6.19 -0.03 -8.37
C PRO A 160 -6.58 1.18 -9.25
N ARG A 161 -5.61 2.03 -9.59
CA ARG A 161 -5.79 3.17 -10.52
C ARG A 161 -6.34 2.73 -11.87
N SER A 162 -5.92 1.56 -12.35
CA SER A 162 -6.43 0.90 -13.55
C SER A 162 -7.95 0.69 -13.51
N SER A 163 -8.48 0.29 -12.34
CA SER A 163 -9.93 0.13 -12.12
C SER A 163 -10.68 1.45 -12.23
N TYR A 164 -10.10 2.55 -11.73
CA TYR A 164 -10.70 3.88 -11.87
C TYR A 164 -10.63 4.42 -13.30
N ARG A 165 -9.53 4.18 -14.02
CA ARG A 165 -9.47 4.47 -15.46
C ARG A 165 -10.58 3.74 -16.23
N SER A 166 -10.80 2.46 -15.93
CA SER A 166 -11.90 1.69 -16.51
C SER A 166 -13.27 2.24 -16.11
N TYR A 167 -13.46 2.68 -14.87
CA TYR A 167 -14.67 3.38 -14.44
C TYR A 167 -14.91 4.65 -15.26
N LEU A 168 -13.89 5.50 -15.43
CA LEU A 168 -14.01 6.75 -16.18
C LEU A 168 -14.42 6.54 -17.65
N LEU A 169 -14.02 5.43 -18.26
CA LEU A 169 -14.42 5.05 -19.62
C LEU A 169 -15.88 4.56 -19.70
N GLN A 170 -16.44 4.05 -18.60
CA GLN A 170 -17.81 3.54 -18.53
C GLN A 170 -18.84 4.58 -18.09
N VAL A 171 -18.39 5.73 -17.56
CA VAL A 171 -19.31 6.80 -17.14
C VAL A 171 -20.04 7.37 -18.37
N VAL A 172 -21.35 7.19 -18.39
CA VAL A 172 -22.26 7.72 -19.42
C VAL A 172 -22.17 9.25 -19.48
N PRO A 173 -22.19 9.87 -20.68
CA PRO A 173 -22.28 11.33 -20.80
C PRO A 173 -23.42 11.90 -19.97
N GLY A 174 -23.14 12.95 -19.18
CA GLY A 174 -24.13 13.59 -18.30
C GLY A 174 -24.19 13.07 -16.86
N LYS A 175 -23.50 11.97 -16.52
CA LYS A 175 -23.33 11.57 -15.12
C LYS A 175 -22.12 12.25 -14.49
N VAL A 176 -22.27 12.68 -13.23
CA VAL A 176 -21.18 13.26 -12.43
C VAL A 176 -20.08 12.21 -12.24
N LYS A 177 -18.87 12.55 -12.66
CA LYS A 177 -17.67 11.74 -12.43
C LYS A 177 -17.22 11.97 -11.00
N LEU A 178 -17.10 10.90 -10.22
CA LEU A 178 -16.51 10.99 -8.88
C LEU A 178 -15.02 11.31 -9.02
N ALA A 179 -14.55 12.30 -8.26
CA ALA A 179 -13.13 12.55 -8.11
C ALA A 179 -12.46 11.29 -7.53
N TRP A 180 -11.21 11.04 -7.92
CA TRP A 180 -10.48 9.86 -7.47
C TRP A 180 -10.50 9.69 -5.93
N PRO A 181 -10.34 10.75 -5.12
CA PRO A 181 -10.43 10.62 -3.68
C PRO A 181 -11.75 10.06 -3.15
N GLU A 182 -12.86 10.57 -3.67
CA GLU A 182 -14.21 10.13 -3.30
C GLU A 182 -14.48 8.72 -3.80
N TRP A 183 -14.06 8.43 -5.02
CA TRP A 183 -14.23 7.12 -5.64
C TRP A 183 -13.49 6.05 -4.85
N ALA A 184 -12.22 6.28 -4.51
CA ALA A 184 -11.44 5.31 -3.76
C ALA A 184 -11.90 5.17 -2.31
N LYS A 185 -12.44 6.21 -1.67
CA LYS A 185 -13.11 6.08 -0.37
C LYS A 185 -14.38 5.22 -0.46
N LYS A 186 -15.11 5.29 -1.57
CA LYS A 186 -16.34 4.53 -1.81
C LYS A 186 -16.10 3.07 -2.16
N TYR A 187 -15.06 2.79 -2.95
CA TYR A 187 -14.77 1.45 -3.48
C TYR A 187 -13.57 0.77 -2.85
N GLY A 188 -12.87 1.44 -1.94
CA GLY A 188 -11.72 0.91 -1.24
C GLY A 188 -12.08 -0.25 -0.31
N THR A 189 -11.09 -1.07 -0.05
CA THR A 189 -11.17 -2.27 0.78
C THR A 189 -10.45 -2.01 2.10
N THR A 190 -10.75 -2.83 3.10
CA THR A 190 -10.14 -2.74 4.43
C THR A 190 -9.65 -4.11 4.84
N HIS A 191 -8.42 -4.17 5.35
CA HIS A 191 -7.92 -5.37 5.99
C HIS A 191 -8.33 -5.39 7.46
N THR A 192 -8.17 -4.27 8.16
CA THR A 192 -8.61 -4.09 9.54
C THR A 192 -9.23 -2.71 9.68
N SER A 193 -10.48 -2.66 10.14
CA SER A 193 -11.24 -1.42 10.29
C SER A 193 -11.20 -0.93 11.72
N ILE A 194 -10.61 0.24 11.94
CA ILE A 194 -10.51 0.86 13.27
C ILE A 194 -11.10 2.28 13.20
N PRO A 195 -12.11 2.60 14.02
CA PRO A 195 -12.68 3.94 14.08
C PRO A 195 -11.60 5.01 14.30
N GLY A 196 -11.68 6.10 13.53
CA GLY A 196 -10.72 7.21 13.60
C GLY A 196 -9.52 7.09 12.65
N PHE A 197 -9.16 5.88 12.20
CA PHE A 197 -8.08 5.66 11.24
C PHE A 197 -8.68 5.43 9.86
N LYS A 198 -8.35 6.27 8.87
CA LYS A 198 -8.94 6.19 7.51
C LYS A 198 -7.96 6.57 6.41
N THR A 199 -6.66 6.39 6.64
CA THR A 199 -5.65 6.70 5.63
C THR A 199 -5.62 5.60 4.57
N PHE A 200 -6.24 5.84 3.42
CA PHE A 200 -6.20 4.89 2.29
C PHE A 200 -4.84 4.95 1.59
N THR A 201 -4.28 3.79 1.24
CA THR A 201 -3.01 3.70 0.48
C THR A 201 -3.15 2.75 -0.71
N SER A 202 -2.26 2.86 -1.69
CA SER A 202 -2.13 1.86 -2.75
C SER A 202 -1.53 0.57 -2.19
N ALA A 203 -2.18 -0.57 -2.42
CA ALA A 203 -1.65 -1.87 -1.97
C ALA A 203 -0.25 -2.15 -2.55
N LYS A 204 0.06 -1.66 -3.76
CA LYS A 204 1.39 -1.80 -4.37
C LYS A 204 2.45 -0.97 -3.66
N SER A 205 2.11 0.28 -3.32
CA SER A 205 3.03 1.19 -2.61
C SER A 205 3.30 0.65 -1.20
N MET A 206 2.25 0.20 -0.51
CA MET A 206 2.39 -0.46 0.80
C MET A 206 3.19 -1.77 0.70
N TRP A 207 3.01 -2.57 -0.35
CA TRP A 207 3.81 -3.78 -0.57
C TRP A 207 5.30 -3.48 -0.72
N ARG A 208 5.66 -2.46 -1.51
CA ARG A 208 7.06 -2.03 -1.68
C ARG A 208 7.65 -1.52 -0.36
N MET A 209 6.86 -0.76 0.40
CA MET A 209 7.26 -0.30 1.74
C MET A 209 7.47 -1.48 2.68
N ALA A 210 6.55 -2.45 2.71
CA ALA A 210 6.67 -3.64 3.55
C ALA A 210 7.90 -4.48 3.19
N ASP A 211 8.25 -4.56 1.90
CA ASP A 211 9.48 -5.22 1.45
C ASP A 211 10.73 -4.47 1.91
N MET A 212 10.77 -3.15 1.71
CA MET A 212 11.88 -2.29 2.16
C MET A 212 12.08 -2.33 3.68
N LEU A 213 10.99 -2.35 4.45
CA LEU A 213 11.02 -2.39 5.92
C LEU A 213 11.17 -3.82 6.48
N ILE A 214 11.21 -4.83 5.60
CA ILE A 214 11.35 -6.25 5.95
C ILE A 214 10.21 -6.68 6.91
N ILE A 215 8.96 -6.49 6.47
CA ILE A 215 7.74 -6.84 7.22
C ILE A 215 6.97 -7.91 6.43
N PRO A 216 7.30 -9.21 6.59
CA PRO A 216 6.73 -10.29 5.77
C PRO A 216 5.21 -10.39 5.85
N GLU A 217 4.63 -10.16 7.03
CA GLU A 217 3.19 -10.26 7.27
C GLU A 217 2.42 -9.17 6.50
N LEU A 218 2.89 -7.93 6.59
CA LEU A 218 2.31 -6.81 5.83
C LEU A 218 2.49 -7.01 4.33
N LYS A 219 3.65 -7.52 3.91
CA LYS A 219 3.92 -7.86 2.51
C LYS A 219 2.94 -8.91 1.98
N ALA A 220 2.62 -9.94 2.78
CA ALA A 220 1.64 -10.96 2.43
C ALA A 220 0.22 -10.39 2.31
N ILE A 221 -0.20 -9.55 3.28
CA ILE A 221 -1.51 -8.87 3.24
C ILE A 221 -1.65 -8.03 1.97
N CYS A 222 -0.64 -7.22 1.65
CA CYS A 222 -0.67 -6.41 0.44
C CYS A 222 -0.65 -7.27 -0.83
N GLN A 223 0.09 -8.38 -0.84
CA GLN A 223 0.10 -9.28 -1.98
C GLN A 223 -1.28 -9.91 -2.23
N GLU A 224 -1.97 -10.35 -1.17
CA GLU A 224 -3.33 -10.88 -1.27
C GLU A 224 -4.28 -9.84 -1.83
N GLU A 225 -4.23 -8.59 -1.33
CA GLU A 225 -5.07 -7.51 -1.83
C GLU A 225 -4.81 -7.17 -3.30
N ILE A 226 -3.54 -7.10 -3.72
CA ILE A 226 -3.20 -6.85 -5.13
C ILE A 226 -3.80 -7.94 -6.01
N MET A 227 -3.75 -9.20 -5.58
CA MET A 227 -4.31 -10.34 -6.34
C MET A 227 -5.83 -10.38 -6.32
N SER A 228 -6.49 -10.08 -5.20
CA SER A 228 -7.95 -10.02 -5.10
C SER A 228 -8.54 -8.88 -5.92
N SER A 229 -7.76 -7.80 -6.12
CA SER A 229 -8.15 -6.64 -6.91
C SER A 229 -8.06 -6.85 -8.44
N LEU A 230 -7.49 -7.96 -8.90
CA LEU A 230 -7.42 -8.29 -10.33
C LEU A 230 -8.81 -8.60 -10.89
N LYS A 231 -9.13 -7.95 -12.00
CA LYS A 231 -10.38 -8.11 -12.74
C LYS A 231 -10.09 -8.21 -14.22
N VAL A 232 -11.04 -8.75 -14.99
CA VAL A 232 -10.93 -8.86 -16.45
C VAL A 232 -10.63 -7.50 -17.09
N GLU A 233 -11.19 -6.42 -16.53
CA GLU A 233 -11.05 -5.07 -17.07
C GLU A 233 -9.69 -4.41 -16.78
N ASN A 234 -8.96 -4.88 -15.76
CA ASN A 234 -7.72 -4.23 -15.31
C ASN A 234 -6.46 -5.10 -15.46
N VAL A 235 -6.59 -6.43 -15.57
CA VAL A 235 -5.46 -7.36 -15.47
C VAL A 235 -4.36 -7.10 -16.50
N VAL A 236 -4.72 -6.66 -17.71
CA VAL A 236 -3.73 -6.34 -18.76
C VAL A 236 -2.92 -5.09 -18.40
N GLN A 237 -3.57 -4.07 -17.84
CA GLN A 237 -2.87 -2.87 -17.36
C GLN A 237 -1.99 -3.21 -16.15
N GLU A 238 -2.47 -4.07 -15.26
CA GLU A 238 -1.71 -4.53 -14.09
C GLU A 238 -0.45 -5.30 -14.49
N LEU A 239 -0.54 -6.22 -15.47
CA LEU A 239 0.61 -6.94 -16.04
C LEU A 239 1.67 -6.00 -16.62
N GLN A 240 1.27 -4.84 -17.13
CA GLN A 240 2.17 -3.83 -17.67
C GLN A 240 2.76 -2.90 -16.60
N SER A 241 2.22 -2.92 -15.38
CA SER A 241 2.73 -2.07 -14.30
C SER A 241 4.14 -2.48 -13.87
N LYS A 242 4.90 -1.50 -13.37
CA LYS A 242 6.29 -1.70 -12.91
C LYS A 242 6.41 -2.82 -11.88
N LEU A 243 5.43 -2.95 -10.98
CA LEU A 243 5.42 -4.02 -9.98
C LEU A 243 5.41 -5.40 -10.65
N PHE A 244 4.48 -5.66 -11.58
CA PHE A 244 4.36 -6.98 -12.22
C PHE A 244 5.57 -7.28 -13.10
N ARG A 245 6.08 -6.29 -13.84
CA ARG A 245 7.29 -6.46 -14.65
C ARG A 245 8.50 -6.88 -13.82
N THR A 246 8.67 -6.26 -12.66
CA THR A 246 9.81 -6.52 -11.77
C THR A 246 9.68 -7.85 -11.03
N HIS A 247 8.47 -8.25 -10.65
CA HIS A 247 8.23 -9.37 -9.75
C HIS A 247 7.51 -10.54 -10.46
N VAL A 248 8.25 -11.62 -10.68
CA VAL A 248 7.80 -12.80 -11.45
C VAL A 248 6.58 -13.46 -10.79
N GLU A 249 6.50 -13.47 -9.47
CA GLU A 249 5.40 -14.05 -8.70
C GLU A 249 4.05 -13.38 -8.98
N PHE A 250 4.05 -12.06 -9.16
CA PHE A 250 2.85 -11.30 -9.52
C PHE A 250 2.43 -11.59 -10.96
N ARG A 251 3.39 -11.60 -11.90
CA ARG A 251 3.14 -11.99 -13.29
C ARG A 251 2.55 -13.38 -13.40
N PHE A 252 3.14 -14.36 -12.73
CA PHE A 252 2.69 -15.74 -12.79
C PHE A 252 1.24 -15.88 -12.31
N LYS A 253 0.88 -15.28 -11.16
CA LYS A 253 -0.49 -15.29 -10.65
C LYS A 253 -1.47 -14.55 -11.58
N ALA A 254 -1.08 -13.40 -12.15
CA ALA A 254 -1.91 -12.72 -13.15
C ALA A 254 -2.09 -13.53 -14.43
N TYR A 255 -1.08 -14.22 -14.94
CA TYR A 255 -1.26 -15.10 -16.10
C TYR A 255 -2.17 -16.29 -15.78
N GLN A 256 -2.13 -16.84 -14.57
CA GLN A 256 -3.12 -17.82 -14.13
C GLN A 256 -4.54 -17.24 -14.10
N PHE A 257 -4.71 -16.01 -13.64
CA PHE A 257 -5.99 -15.32 -13.70
C PHE A 257 -6.47 -15.12 -15.14
N VAL A 258 -5.60 -14.64 -16.04
CA VAL A 258 -5.92 -14.47 -17.47
C VAL A 258 -6.29 -15.80 -18.10
N ARG A 259 -5.56 -16.88 -17.81
CA ARG A 259 -5.88 -18.23 -18.30
C ARG A 259 -7.29 -18.66 -17.87
N LYS A 260 -7.64 -18.49 -16.59
CA LYS A 260 -8.96 -18.86 -16.07
C LYS A 260 -10.09 -18.05 -16.70
N ASN A 261 -9.83 -16.79 -17.06
CA ASN A 261 -10.82 -15.87 -17.62
C ASN A 261 -10.55 -15.53 -19.10
N TRP A 262 -9.92 -16.45 -19.86
CA TRP A 262 -9.38 -16.17 -21.18
C TRP A 262 -10.42 -15.57 -22.12
N LYS A 263 -11.61 -16.21 -22.22
CA LYS A 263 -12.69 -15.76 -23.12
C LYS A 263 -13.11 -14.32 -22.84
N ASP A 264 -13.26 -13.96 -21.56
CA ASP A 264 -13.70 -12.62 -21.17
C ASP A 264 -12.62 -11.57 -21.45
N VAL A 265 -11.35 -11.91 -21.21
CA VAL A 265 -10.20 -11.05 -21.51
C VAL A 265 -10.08 -10.81 -23.02
N VAL A 266 -10.31 -11.84 -23.86
CA VAL A 266 -10.34 -11.72 -25.33
C VAL A 266 -11.45 -10.77 -25.74
N CYS A 267 -12.69 -11.03 -25.29
CA CYS A 267 -13.88 -10.26 -25.67
C CYS A 267 -13.78 -8.77 -25.31
N LYS A 268 -13.00 -8.42 -24.28
CA LYS A 268 -12.75 -7.03 -23.87
C LYS A 268 -11.60 -6.35 -24.62
N GLY A 269 -11.01 -6.99 -25.62
CA GLY A 269 -9.88 -6.45 -26.39
C GLY A 269 -8.57 -6.38 -25.59
N GLY A 270 -8.47 -7.10 -24.48
CA GLY A 270 -7.28 -7.07 -23.62
C GLY A 270 -6.06 -7.71 -24.28
N ILE A 271 -6.27 -8.71 -25.13
CA ILE A 271 -5.19 -9.49 -25.74
C ILE A 271 -4.34 -8.68 -26.70
N GLU A 272 -4.94 -7.83 -27.54
CA GLU A 272 -4.18 -7.02 -28.50
C GLU A 272 -3.14 -6.16 -27.78
N ARG A 273 -3.55 -5.50 -26.68
CA ARG A 273 -2.65 -4.69 -25.83
C ARG A 273 -1.59 -5.51 -25.11
N MET A 274 -1.93 -6.75 -24.73
CA MET A 274 -0.97 -7.67 -24.13
C MET A 274 0.10 -8.06 -25.16
N LEU A 275 -0.30 -8.52 -26.34
CA LEU A 275 0.60 -9.01 -27.40
C LEU A 275 1.51 -7.92 -27.98
N THR A 276 1.03 -6.68 -28.10
CA THR A 276 1.85 -5.58 -28.63
C THR A 276 3.00 -5.17 -27.71
N ASN A 277 2.95 -5.53 -26.43
CA ASN A 277 3.94 -5.13 -25.42
C ASN A 277 4.65 -6.34 -24.78
N LEU A 278 4.65 -7.48 -25.46
CA LEU A 278 5.20 -8.72 -24.92
C LEU A 278 6.73 -8.70 -24.91
N SER A 279 7.34 -8.83 -23.73
CA SER A 279 8.77 -9.16 -23.66
C SER A 279 9.00 -10.63 -24.05
N PRO A 280 10.22 -11.02 -24.48
CA PRO A 280 10.52 -12.43 -24.76
C PRO A 280 10.24 -13.36 -23.57
N THR A 281 10.51 -12.90 -22.35
CA THR A 281 10.21 -13.63 -21.11
C THR A 281 8.71 -13.82 -20.92
N ASP A 282 7.92 -12.77 -21.14
CA ASP A 282 6.46 -12.84 -21.05
C ASP A 282 5.86 -13.73 -22.13
N ALA A 283 6.41 -13.70 -23.35
CA ALA A 283 6.05 -14.60 -24.44
C ALA A 283 6.24 -16.08 -24.04
N HIS A 284 7.39 -16.38 -23.41
CA HIS A 284 7.67 -17.73 -22.91
C HIS A 284 6.69 -18.14 -21.80
N MET A 285 6.41 -17.25 -20.84
CA MET A 285 5.42 -17.50 -19.78
C MET A 285 4.04 -17.77 -20.36
N ILE A 286 3.54 -16.91 -21.25
CA ILE A 286 2.23 -17.06 -21.89
C ILE A 286 2.14 -18.36 -22.69
N THR A 287 3.19 -18.71 -23.44
CA THR A 287 3.23 -19.96 -24.20
C THR A 287 3.10 -21.16 -23.25
N ASN A 288 3.84 -21.15 -22.15
CA ASN A 288 3.84 -22.25 -21.19
C ASN A 288 2.57 -22.33 -20.33
N THR A 289 1.98 -21.20 -19.95
CA THR A 289 0.85 -21.18 -19.02
C THR A 289 -0.51 -21.16 -19.71
N ILE A 290 -0.63 -20.45 -20.83
CA ILE A 290 -1.90 -20.21 -21.53
C ILE A 290 -1.98 -21.12 -22.76
N LEU A 291 -1.06 -20.98 -23.72
CA LEU A 291 -1.22 -21.59 -25.04
C LEU A 291 -1.09 -23.11 -25.03
N ARG A 292 -0.18 -23.68 -24.23
CA ARG A 292 -0.01 -25.14 -24.10
C ARG A 292 -1.24 -25.90 -23.61
N HIS A 293 -2.24 -25.20 -23.08
CA HIS A 293 -3.43 -25.80 -22.48
C HIS A 293 -4.74 -25.37 -23.15
N LEU A 294 -4.67 -24.62 -24.25
CA LEU A 294 -5.85 -24.36 -25.05
C LEU A 294 -6.22 -25.63 -25.83
N PRO A 295 -7.51 -26.02 -25.85
CA PRO A 295 -7.95 -27.10 -26.72
C PRO A 295 -7.63 -26.75 -28.18
N PRO A 296 -7.28 -27.75 -29.01
CA PRO A 296 -7.01 -27.57 -30.42
C PRO A 296 -8.22 -27.01 -31.19
#